data_AF-A0A1Q6FD43-F1
#
_entry.id   AF-A0A1Q6FD43-F1
#
_cell.length_a   1.000
_cell.length_b   1.000
_cell.length_c   1.000
_cell.angle_alpha   90.00
_cell.angle_beta   90.00
_cell.angle_gamma   90.00
#
_symmetry.space_group_name_H-M   'P 1'
#
loop_
_entity.id
_entity.type
_entity.pdbx_description
1 polymer ?
#
loop_
_entity_poly.entity_id
_entity_poly.type
_entity_poly.pdbx_seq_one_letter_code
_entity_poly.pdbx_strand_id
1 'polypeptide(L)'
;MEPIIEPVSRSLLLAELTPERKVRNTNKASNEIYIFDAAECPSLLREIGRLREVAFRSAGGGTGLAVDIDEEDLAGDGYYQLIVWDPAEQEIVGGYRFIVCTSENPRHLSTEHYFTFSDKFRKEYLPYTIELGRSFVQPSYQSRGNSKSIYALDNLWDGLGALVVLNPKVKYLFGKVTMYASYKAMARNALIWFLRRYFPDPDHLVAGKNPVQLDLDDPYYEHFFTGKTYEENYRILIQRIREFNENIPPLINAYMNLSPTMRVFDTVINTDFGGVEETGILLTIPDIYPEKKQRYMRWQGWRENLKQRREHFRLRLQEHLSRIGKRWEV
;
A
#
# COMPACT_ATOMS: atom_id res chain seq x y z
N MET A 1 0.87 -24.39 -9.93
CA MET A 1 0.18 -23.36 -9.13
C MET A 1 -0.73 -24.08 -8.15
N GLU A 2 -0.58 -23.82 -6.86
CA GLU A 2 -1.34 -24.51 -5.81
C GLU A 2 -2.79 -24.02 -5.76
N PRO A 3 -3.77 -24.88 -5.44
CA PRO A 3 -5.12 -24.45 -5.14
C PRO A 3 -5.13 -23.44 -3.98
N ILE A 4 -5.84 -22.32 -4.16
CA ILE A 4 -6.06 -21.37 -3.06
C ILE A 4 -6.90 -22.06 -1.99
N ILE A 5 -6.59 -21.81 -0.71
CA ILE A 5 -7.37 -22.39 0.40
C ILE A 5 -8.84 -21.99 0.33
N GLU A 6 -9.71 -22.80 0.93
CA GLU A 6 -11.10 -22.42 1.15
C GLU A 6 -11.22 -21.22 2.11
N PRO A 7 -12.30 -20.42 2.03
CA PRO A 7 -12.54 -19.31 2.95
C PRO A 7 -12.49 -19.74 4.41
N VAL A 8 -11.83 -18.93 5.24
CA VAL A 8 -11.81 -19.15 6.68
C VAL A 8 -13.22 -18.91 7.25
N SER A 9 -13.64 -19.73 8.21
CA SER A 9 -14.97 -19.60 8.84
C SER A 9 -15.18 -18.19 9.40
N ARG A 10 -16.30 -17.56 9.04
CA ARG A 10 -16.69 -16.22 9.52
C ARG A 10 -16.71 -16.12 11.05
N SER A 11 -17.09 -17.18 11.75
CA SER A 11 -17.07 -17.20 13.22
C SER A 11 -15.67 -17.02 13.80
N LEU A 12 -14.63 -17.56 13.14
CA LEU A 12 -13.24 -17.40 13.55
C LEU A 12 -12.74 -15.98 13.26
N LEU A 13 -13.10 -15.42 12.09
CA LEU A 13 -12.77 -14.04 11.74
C LEU A 13 -13.36 -13.06 12.75
N LEU A 14 -14.65 -13.21 13.05
CA LEU A 14 -15.36 -12.35 14.01
C LEU A 14 -14.78 -12.44 15.43
N ALA A 15 -14.29 -13.61 15.85
CA ALA A 15 -13.68 -13.78 17.16
C ALA A 15 -12.39 -12.95 17.33
N GLU A 16 -11.68 -12.68 16.23
CA GLU A 16 -10.43 -11.89 16.25
C GLU A 16 -10.68 -10.37 16.08
N LEU A 17 -11.83 -9.97 15.53
CA LEU A 17 -12.25 -8.57 15.31
C LEU A 17 -12.79 -7.88 16.57
N THR A 18 -11.93 -7.70 17.57
CA THR A 18 -12.32 -7.13 18.87
C THR A 18 -12.38 -5.59 18.85
N PRO A 19 -13.13 -4.96 19.79
CA PRO A 19 -13.20 -3.50 19.90
C PRO A 19 -11.84 -2.82 20.08
N GLU A 20 -10.87 -3.47 20.73
CA GLU A 20 -9.52 -2.95 20.98
C GLU A 20 -8.70 -2.82 19.69
N ARG A 21 -8.96 -3.70 18.71
CA ARG A 21 -8.32 -3.68 17.39
C ARG A 21 -8.99 -2.71 16.42
N LYS A 22 -10.22 -2.28 16.73
CA LYS A 22 -10.98 -1.36 15.90
C LYS A 22 -10.42 0.06 15.99
N VAL A 23 -9.96 0.55 14.85
CA VAL A 23 -9.32 1.87 14.72
C VAL A 23 -10.36 2.96 14.55
N ARG A 24 -11.27 2.78 13.59
CA ARG A 24 -12.34 3.73 13.25
C ARG A 24 -13.37 3.08 12.34
N ASN A 25 -14.48 3.77 12.12
CA ASN A 25 -15.38 3.49 11.00
C ASN A 25 -14.89 4.25 9.75
N THR A 26 -15.25 3.76 8.57
CA THR A 26 -15.03 4.46 7.30
C THR A 26 -16.02 5.62 7.15
N ASN A 27 -15.69 6.58 6.29
CA ASN A 27 -16.56 7.73 6.02
C ASN A 27 -17.75 7.38 5.11
N LYS A 28 -17.65 6.28 4.35
CA LYS A 28 -18.63 5.80 3.36
C LYS A 28 -18.79 4.29 3.48
N ALA A 29 -19.98 3.80 3.13
CA ALA A 29 -20.34 2.38 3.09
C ALA A 29 -20.45 1.65 4.45
N SER A 30 -20.38 2.38 5.57
CA SER A 30 -20.54 1.83 6.93
C SER A 30 -19.62 0.63 7.22
N ASN A 31 -18.40 0.68 6.67
CA ASN A 31 -17.38 -0.32 6.90
C ASN A 31 -16.51 0.10 8.10
N GLU A 32 -15.68 -0.83 8.56
CA GLU A 32 -14.86 -0.68 9.76
C GLU A 32 -13.39 -0.90 9.43
N ILE A 33 -12.49 -0.24 10.15
CA ILE A 33 -11.04 -0.38 9.97
C ILE A 33 -10.44 -1.01 11.21
N TYR A 34 -9.66 -2.07 10.99
CA TYR A 34 -8.96 -2.82 12.04
C TYR A 34 -7.45 -2.85 11.77
N ILE A 35 -6.68 -2.84 12.86
CA ILE A 35 -5.22 -3.03 12.84
C ILE A 35 -4.82 -4.09 13.86
N PHE A 36 -3.97 -5.03 13.45
CA PHE A 36 -3.46 -6.10 14.28
C PHE A 36 -2.13 -6.64 13.74
N ASP A 37 -1.29 -7.20 14.61
CA ASP A 37 -0.15 -8.01 14.18
C ASP A 37 -0.61 -9.45 13.89
N ALA A 38 0.12 -10.12 13.00
CA ALA A 38 -0.20 -11.45 12.51
C ALA A 38 -0.30 -12.50 13.62
N ALA A 39 0.58 -12.43 14.62
CA ALA A 39 0.66 -13.41 15.71
C ALA A 39 -0.60 -13.42 16.60
N GLU A 40 -1.27 -12.27 16.73
CA GLU A 40 -2.50 -12.14 17.52
C GLU A 40 -3.76 -12.60 16.79
N CYS A 41 -3.73 -12.68 15.45
CA CYS A 41 -4.91 -12.88 14.61
C CYS A 41 -4.64 -13.87 13.46
N PRO A 42 -4.35 -15.16 13.77
CA PRO A 42 -3.97 -16.15 12.77
C PRO A 42 -5.10 -16.45 11.75
N SER A 43 -6.37 -16.36 12.16
CA SER A 43 -7.51 -16.61 11.26
C SER A 43 -7.69 -15.49 10.26
N LEU A 44 -7.62 -14.24 10.71
CA LEU A 44 -7.65 -13.05 9.87
C LEU A 44 -6.43 -12.99 8.95
N LEU A 45 -5.23 -13.31 9.44
CA LEU A 45 -4.03 -13.37 8.60
C LEU A 45 -4.18 -14.40 7.48
N ARG A 46 -4.66 -15.61 7.81
CA ARG A 46 -4.89 -16.67 6.84
C ARG A 46 -5.89 -16.25 5.76
N GLU A 47 -6.97 -15.57 6.16
CA GLU A 47 -7.96 -15.04 5.22
C GLU A 47 -7.41 -13.89 4.37
N ILE A 48 -6.60 -13.00 4.94
CA ILE A 48 -5.87 -11.96 4.19
C ILE A 48 -4.98 -12.62 3.12
N GLY A 49 -4.19 -13.63 3.50
CA GLY A 49 -3.32 -14.34 2.57
C GLY A 49 -4.08 -15.01 1.43
N ARG A 50 -5.24 -15.61 1.73
CA ARG A 50 -6.16 -16.14 0.73
C ARG A 50 -6.65 -15.05 -0.22
N LEU A 51 -7.18 -13.95 0.32
CA LEU A 51 -7.78 -12.87 -0.48
C LEU A 51 -6.75 -12.09 -1.30
N ARG A 52 -5.53 -11.92 -0.79
CA ARG A 52 -4.38 -11.41 -1.53
C ARG A 52 -4.13 -12.30 -2.74
N GLU A 53 -3.97 -13.60 -2.54
CA GLU A 53 -3.70 -14.52 -3.65
C GLU A 53 -4.84 -14.54 -4.68
N VAL A 54 -6.10 -14.54 -4.22
CA VAL A 54 -7.28 -14.40 -5.11
C VAL A 54 -7.19 -13.12 -5.95
N ALA A 55 -6.91 -11.98 -5.33
CA ALA A 55 -6.85 -10.69 -6.01
C ALA A 55 -5.66 -10.63 -6.98
N PHE A 56 -4.46 -11.00 -6.53
CA PHE A 56 -3.24 -10.87 -7.30
C PHE A 56 -3.16 -11.85 -8.47
N ARG A 57 -3.55 -13.12 -8.29
CA ARG A 57 -3.63 -14.07 -9.41
C ARG A 57 -4.61 -13.64 -10.47
N SER A 58 -5.76 -13.09 -10.07
CA SER A 58 -6.78 -12.62 -11.01
C SER A 58 -6.27 -11.50 -11.94
N ALA A 59 -5.27 -10.75 -11.47
CA ALA A 59 -4.63 -9.66 -12.20
C ALA A 59 -3.34 -10.08 -12.94
N GLY A 60 -2.90 -11.34 -12.80
CA GLY A 60 -1.67 -11.86 -13.42
C GLY A 60 -0.40 -11.75 -12.58
N GLY A 61 -0.53 -11.44 -11.28
CA GLY A 61 0.56 -11.54 -10.30
C GLY A 61 0.33 -12.70 -9.32
N GLY A 62 0.75 -12.51 -8.06
CA GLY A 62 0.57 -13.48 -6.97
C GLY A 62 1.75 -14.44 -6.82
N THR A 63 1.76 -15.17 -5.72
CA THR A 63 2.87 -16.08 -5.35
C THR A 63 2.77 -17.44 -6.05
N GLY A 64 1.56 -17.82 -6.48
CA GLY A 64 1.25 -19.14 -7.00
C GLY A 64 1.05 -20.21 -5.92
N LEU A 65 1.06 -19.82 -4.64
CA LEU A 65 0.87 -20.68 -3.45
C LEU A 65 -0.56 -20.61 -2.91
N ALA A 66 -0.95 -21.54 -2.04
CA ALA A 66 -2.32 -21.58 -1.50
C ALA A 66 -2.75 -20.30 -0.73
N VAL A 67 -1.78 -19.54 -0.20
CA VAL A 67 -1.95 -18.24 0.48
C VAL A 67 -0.74 -17.33 0.20
N ASP A 68 -0.96 -16.02 0.08
CA ASP A 68 0.10 -15.01 0.02
C ASP A 68 0.43 -14.50 1.43
N ILE A 69 1.30 -15.25 2.11
CA ILE A 69 1.88 -14.94 3.43
C ILE A 69 3.37 -15.27 3.35
N ASP A 70 4.23 -14.30 3.67
CA ASP A 70 5.68 -14.47 3.69
C ASP A 70 6.27 -14.35 5.11
N GLU A 71 7.59 -14.50 5.23
CA GLU A 71 8.32 -14.41 6.50
C GLU A 71 8.18 -13.04 7.17
N GLU A 72 7.95 -11.98 6.40
CA GLU A 72 7.76 -10.61 6.90
C GLU A 72 6.38 -10.44 7.55
N ASP A 73 5.37 -11.14 7.05
CA ASP A 73 4.05 -11.20 7.71
C ASP A 73 4.11 -12.01 9.02
N LEU A 74 4.97 -13.03 9.12
CA LEU A 74 5.06 -13.91 10.30
C LEU A 74 6.04 -13.43 11.38
N ALA A 75 6.93 -12.49 11.05
CA ALA A 75 7.92 -11.97 11.97
C ALA A 75 7.25 -11.24 13.16
N GLY A 76 7.70 -11.55 14.39
CA GLY A 76 7.10 -11.04 15.63
C GLY A 76 7.26 -9.53 15.84
N ASP A 77 8.28 -8.93 15.22
CA ASP A 77 8.54 -7.48 15.10
C ASP A 77 8.36 -6.99 13.64
N GLY A 78 7.70 -7.80 12.81
CA GLY A 78 7.44 -7.54 11.39
C GLY A 78 6.19 -6.71 11.13
N TYR A 79 5.46 -7.05 10.07
CA TYR A 79 4.37 -6.23 9.57
C TYR A 79 3.08 -6.35 10.40
N TYR A 80 2.45 -5.21 10.63
CA TYR A 80 1.05 -5.14 10.99
C TYR A 80 0.17 -5.31 9.75
N GLN A 81 -1.05 -5.79 9.97
CA GLN A 81 -2.11 -5.82 8.97
C GLN A 81 -3.10 -4.68 9.25
N LEU A 82 -3.55 -4.02 8.19
CA LEU A 82 -4.66 -3.09 8.18
C LEU A 82 -5.72 -3.61 7.22
N ILE A 83 -6.95 -3.78 7.70
CA ILE A 83 -8.07 -4.21 6.87
C ILE A 83 -9.24 -3.25 6.93
N VAL A 84 -10.01 -3.24 5.85
CA VAL A 84 -11.37 -2.70 5.80
C VAL A 84 -12.32 -3.89 5.90
N TRP A 85 -13.14 -3.90 6.94
CA TRP A 85 -14.14 -4.93 7.22
C TRP A 85 -15.53 -4.45 6.87
N ASP A 86 -16.29 -5.28 6.16
CA ASP A 86 -17.71 -5.07 5.91
C ASP A 86 -18.54 -5.85 6.93
N PRO A 87 -19.13 -5.20 7.94
CA PRO A 87 -19.90 -5.91 8.95
C PRO A 87 -21.24 -6.46 8.44
N ALA A 88 -21.76 -5.95 7.32
CA ALA A 88 -23.03 -6.42 6.75
C ALA A 88 -22.87 -7.77 6.05
N GLU A 89 -21.80 -7.91 5.27
CA GLU A 89 -21.49 -9.16 4.55
C GLU A 89 -20.59 -10.09 5.37
N GLN A 90 -19.98 -9.59 6.45
CA GLN A 90 -18.95 -10.28 7.22
C GLN A 90 -17.75 -10.69 6.34
N GLU A 91 -17.26 -9.73 5.56
CA GLU A 91 -16.19 -9.93 4.57
C GLU A 91 -15.12 -8.84 4.67
N ILE A 92 -13.87 -9.20 4.36
CA ILE A 92 -12.77 -8.23 4.24
C ILE A 92 -12.86 -7.55 2.87
N VAL A 93 -13.09 -6.25 2.82
CA VAL A 93 -13.13 -5.48 1.57
C VAL A 93 -11.76 -5.44 0.89
N GLY A 94 -10.71 -5.23 1.68
CA GLY A 94 -9.34 -5.09 1.23
C GLY A 94 -8.42 -4.73 2.39
N GLY A 95 -7.14 -4.55 2.11
CA GLY A 95 -6.17 -4.19 3.14
C GLY A 95 -4.79 -3.81 2.63
N TYR A 96 -3.93 -3.50 3.60
CA TYR A 96 -2.49 -3.32 3.47
C TYR A 96 -1.79 -4.13 4.56
N ARG A 97 -0.54 -4.50 4.31
CA ARG A 97 0.41 -4.63 5.43
C ARG A 97 1.21 -3.35 5.58
N PHE A 98 1.65 -3.05 6.80
CA PHE A 98 2.54 -1.92 7.06
C PHE A 98 3.53 -2.18 8.18
N ILE A 99 4.66 -1.49 8.15
CA ILE A 99 5.61 -1.42 9.26
C ILE A 99 5.99 0.03 9.54
N VAL A 100 6.01 0.41 10.82
CA VAL A 100 6.44 1.74 11.25
C VAL A 100 7.95 1.71 11.48
N CYS A 101 8.70 2.40 10.65
CA CYS A 101 10.15 2.47 10.77
C CYS A 101 10.52 3.49 11.85
N THR A 102 11.28 3.05 12.86
CA THR A 102 11.72 3.91 13.98
C THR A 102 13.25 3.99 14.10
N SER A 103 13.98 3.38 13.17
CA SER A 103 15.44 3.35 13.12
C SER A 103 15.94 3.43 11.67
N GLU A 104 17.23 3.66 11.50
CA GLU A 104 17.90 3.74 10.19
C GLU A 104 18.02 2.38 9.49
N ASN A 105 17.94 1.30 10.27
CA ASN A 105 18.08 -0.08 9.79
C ASN A 105 17.06 -0.97 10.53
N PRO A 106 15.77 -0.88 10.17
CA PRO A 106 14.78 -1.87 10.60
C PRO A 106 15.19 -3.24 10.08
N ARG A 107 14.87 -4.32 10.81
CA ARG A 107 15.22 -5.69 10.38
C ARG A 107 14.35 -6.20 9.24
N HIS A 108 13.15 -5.65 9.16
CA HIS A 108 12.05 -6.14 8.34
C HIS A 108 11.63 -5.03 7.40
N LEU A 109 12.03 -5.11 6.13
CA LEU A 109 11.61 -4.20 5.07
C LEU A 109 11.55 -4.97 3.76
N SER A 110 10.33 -5.20 3.28
CA SER A 110 10.15 -5.97 2.05
C SER A 110 10.70 -5.24 0.84
N THR A 111 10.74 -3.90 0.89
CA THR A 111 11.35 -3.07 -0.15
C THR A 111 12.87 -3.20 -0.23
N GLU A 112 13.57 -3.53 0.87
CA GLU A 112 15.04 -3.73 0.83
C GLU A 112 15.44 -4.95 0.02
N HIS A 113 14.54 -5.92 -0.20
CA HIS A 113 14.80 -7.01 -1.14
C HIS A 113 15.02 -6.49 -2.57
N TYR A 114 14.33 -5.40 -2.95
CA TYR A 114 14.26 -4.88 -4.32
C TYR A 114 15.10 -3.63 -4.54
N PHE A 115 15.29 -2.84 -3.48
CA PHE A 115 15.89 -1.53 -3.55
C PHE A 115 17.08 -1.40 -2.60
N THR A 116 18.02 -0.53 -3.00
CA THR A 116 19.11 -0.06 -2.16
C THR A 116 18.78 1.37 -1.71
N PHE A 117 18.95 1.64 -0.43
CA PHE A 117 18.71 2.95 0.15
C PHE A 117 20.02 3.71 0.34
N SER A 118 20.03 4.98 -0.04
CA SER A 118 21.15 5.86 0.27
C SER A 118 21.23 6.16 1.77
N ASP A 119 22.42 6.57 2.23
CA ASP A 119 22.62 6.98 3.62
C ASP A 119 21.68 8.11 4.03
N LYS A 120 21.38 9.03 3.10
CA LYS A 120 20.44 10.12 3.32
C LYS A 120 19.04 9.57 3.59
N PHE A 121 18.57 8.62 2.78
CA PHE A 121 17.26 7.99 3.01
C PHE A 121 17.20 7.27 4.36
N ARG A 122 18.23 6.48 4.69
CA ARG A 122 18.31 5.73 5.96
C ARG A 122 18.28 6.65 7.19
N LYS A 123 19.00 7.77 7.15
CA LYS A 123 19.14 8.67 8.32
C LYS A 123 18.00 9.67 8.45
N GLU A 124 17.56 10.26 7.33
CA GLU A 124 16.68 11.43 7.36
C GLU A 124 15.21 11.09 7.03
N TYR A 125 14.96 9.97 6.35
CA TYR A 125 13.62 9.61 5.89
C TYR A 125 13.08 8.39 6.63
N LEU A 126 13.82 7.29 6.61
CA LEU A 126 13.35 5.98 7.09
C LEU A 126 12.84 6.02 8.55
N PRO A 127 13.48 6.68 9.52
CA PRO A 127 12.97 6.73 10.91
C PRO A 127 11.65 7.48 11.10
N TYR A 128 11.16 8.15 10.05
CA TYR A 128 9.90 8.87 10.01
C TYR A 128 8.95 8.30 8.96
N THR A 129 9.17 7.06 8.52
CA THR A 129 8.46 6.43 7.42
C THR A 129 7.58 5.27 7.90
N ILE A 130 6.42 5.11 7.26
CA ILE A 130 5.68 3.84 7.30
C ILE A 130 5.87 3.17 5.94
N GLU A 131 6.46 1.97 5.91
CA GLU A 131 6.46 1.14 4.70
C GLU A 131 5.09 0.48 4.55
N LEU A 132 4.52 0.54 3.34
CA LEU A 132 3.26 -0.06 2.95
C LEU A 132 3.51 -1.13 1.89
N GLY A 133 2.81 -2.26 1.99
CA GLY A 133 2.92 -3.35 1.03
C GLY A 133 1.63 -4.15 0.89
N ARG A 134 1.63 -5.05 -0.10
CA ARG A 134 0.56 -6.03 -0.38
C ARG A 134 -0.85 -5.40 -0.33
N SER A 135 -0.99 -4.23 -0.95
CA SER A 135 -2.28 -3.55 -1.03
C SER A 135 -3.22 -4.31 -1.94
N PHE A 136 -4.41 -4.64 -1.46
CA PHE A 136 -5.40 -5.35 -2.26
C PHE A 136 -6.82 -4.89 -1.96
N VAL A 137 -7.70 -5.06 -2.94
CA VAL A 137 -9.16 -5.06 -2.79
C VAL A 137 -9.60 -6.41 -3.32
N GLN A 138 -10.43 -7.16 -2.60
CA GLN A 138 -10.84 -8.46 -3.10
C GLN A 138 -11.79 -8.32 -4.32
N PRO A 139 -11.82 -9.28 -5.27
CA PRO A 139 -12.57 -9.12 -6.52
C PRO A 139 -14.07 -8.81 -6.38
N SER A 140 -14.73 -9.34 -5.34
CA SER A 140 -16.15 -9.06 -5.06
C SER A 140 -16.44 -7.58 -4.76
N TYR A 141 -15.43 -6.82 -4.31
CA TYR A 141 -15.47 -5.37 -4.07
C TYR A 141 -14.75 -4.56 -5.16
N GLN A 142 -14.39 -5.20 -6.28
CA GLN A 142 -13.98 -4.52 -7.52
C GLN A 142 -15.10 -4.53 -8.57
N SER A 143 -16.08 -5.43 -8.43
CA SER A 143 -17.18 -5.60 -9.37
C SER A 143 -18.19 -4.45 -9.32
N ARG A 144 -18.71 -4.06 -10.49
CA ARG A 144 -19.81 -3.09 -10.62
C ARG A 144 -21.13 -3.57 -10.01
N GLY A 145 -21.27 -4.88 -9.76
CA GLY A 145 -22.46 -5.47 -9.15
C GLY A 145 -22.57 -5.25 -7.63
N ASN A 146 -21.47 -4.87 -6.98
CA ASN A 146 -21.46 -4.57 -5.55
C ASN A 146 -21.45 -3.04 -5.36
N SER A 147 -22.48 -2.52 -4.68
CA SER A 147 -22.67 -1.07 -4.46
C SER A 147 -21.58 -0.44 -3.60
N LYS A 148 -20.85 -1.24 -2.81
CA LYS A 148 -19.74 -0.78 -1.97
C LYS A 148 -18.40 -0.74 -2.71
N SER A 149 -18.28 -1.34 -3.89
CA SER A 149 -17.02 -1.37 -4.66
C SER A 149 -16.48 0.02 -4.97
N ILE A 150 -17.37 0.99 -5.25
CA ILE A 150 -16.97 2.37 -5.55
C ILE A 150 -16.28 3.08 -4.36
N TYR A 151 -16.43 2.55 -3.14
CA TYR A 151 -15.87 3.14 -1.92
C TYR A 151 -14.69 2.33 -1.36
N ALA A 152 -14.34 1.17 -1.93
CA ALA A 152 -13.31 0.29 -1.39
C ALA A 152 -11.96 1.00 -1.25
N LEU A 153 -11.51 1.68 -2.31
CA LEU A 153 -10.26 2.43 -2.30
C LEU A 153 -10.31 3.63 -1.33
N ASP A 154 -11.44 4.33 -1.25
CA ASP A 154 -11.62 5.42 -0.30
C ASP A 154 -11.57 4.96 1.17
N ASN A 155 -12.15 3.79 1.46
CA ASN A 155 -12.13 3.19 2.78
C ASN A 155 -10.71 2.74 3.18
N LEU A 156 -9.93 2.24 2.21
CA LEU A 156 -8.52 1.96 2.40
C LEU A 156 -7.73 3.24 2.75
N TRP A 157 -8.01 4.35 2.06
CA TRP A 157 -7.44 5.65 2.37
C TRP A 157 -7.86 6.20 3.74
N ASP A 158 -9.09 5.94 4.19
CA ASP A 158 -9.52 6.24 5.56
C ASP A 158 -8.63 5.51 6.60
N GLY A 159 -8.19 4.29 6.28
CA GLY A 159 -7.27 3.50 7.09
C GLY A 159 -5.86 4.07 7.13
N LEU A 160 -5.28 4.40 5.98
CA LEU A 160 -3.98 5.08 5.91
C LEU A 160 -4.01 6.43 6.64
N GLY A 161 -5.10 7.19 6.49
CA GLY A 161 -5.33 8.43 7.24
C GLY A 161 -5.34 8.22 8.75
N ALA A 162 -5.91 7.11 9.23
CA ALA A 162 -5.88 6.77 10.65
C ALA A 162 -4.46 6.44 11.15
N LEU A 163 -3.66 5.70 10.37
CA LEU A 163 -2.25 5.43 10.71
C LEU A 163 -1.47 6.74 10.94
N VAL A 164 -1.63 7.70 10.02
CA VAL A 164 -0.98 9.02 10.13
C VAL A 164 -1.46 9.78 11.37
N VAL A 165 -2.76 9.76 11.66
CA VAL A 165 -3.32 10.46 12.81
C VAL A 165 -2.85 9.84 14.13
N LEU A 166 -2.76 8.52 14.20
CA LEU A 166 -2.32 7.77 15.38
C LEU A 166 -0.81 7.85 15.61
N ASN A 167 -0.01 8.02 14.55
CA ASN A 167 1.43 8.18 14.63
C ASN A 167 1.89 9.58 14.19
N PRO A 168 1.74 10.63 15.01
CA PRO A 168 2.02 12.01 14.59
C PRO A 168 3.49 12.31 14.26
N LYS A 169 4.42 11.38 14.54
CA LYS A 169 5.85 11.54 14.20
C LYS A 169 6.16 11.16 12.74
N VAL A 170 5.27 10.40 12.09
CA VAL A 170 5.47 9.98 10.70
C VAL A 170 5.41 11.18 9.76
N LYS A 171 6.33 11.21 8.81
CA LYS A 171 6.41 12.24 7.76
C LYS A 171 6.24 11.65 6.38
N TYR A 172 6.50 10.35 6.20
CA TYR A 172 6.47 9.72 4.89
C TYR A 172 5.70 8.40 4.88
N LEU A 173 5.08 8.11 3.74
CA LEU A 173 4.63 6.77 3.38
C LEU A 173 5.52 6.29 2.23
N PHE A 174 6.13 5.11 2.38
CA PHE A 174 6.99 4.51 1.38
C PHE A 174 6.44 3.15 0.98
N GLY A 175 6.65 2.74 -0.26
CA GLY A 175 6.24 1.42 -0.71
C GLY A 175 6.47 1.28 -2.20
N LYS A 176 5.81 0.29 -2.79
CA LYS A 176 5.90 0.00 -4.21
C LYS A 176 4.52 -0.17 -4.82
N VAL A 177 4.39 0.27 -6.07
CA VAL A 177 3.19 0.06 -6.88
C VAL A 177 3.46 -0.98 -7.95
N THR A 178 2.55 -1.92 -8.09
CA THR A 178 2.68 -3.05 -9.01
C THR A 178 2.05 -2.73 -10.36
N MET A 179 2.80 -3.04 -11.43
CA MET A 179 2.32 -3.11 -12.80
C MET A 179 2.39 -4.56 -13.27
N TYR A 180 1.24 -5.11 -13.65
CA TYR A 180 1.12 -6.50 -14.08
C TYR A 180 1.66 -6.68 -15.50
N ALA A 181 2.21 -7.86 -15.80
CA ALA A 181 2.82 -8.17 -17.09
C ALA A 181 1.83 -8.10 -18.28
N SER A 182 0.52 -8.18 -18.01
CA SER A 182 -0.53 -8.00 -19.01
C SER A 182 -0.66 -6.55 -19.50
N TYR A 183 -0.16 -5.58 -18.72
CA TYR A 183 -0.21 -4.17 -19.07
C TYR A 183 0.72 -3.86 -20.22
N LYS A 184 0.19 -3.31 -21.31
CA LYS A 184 0.99 -3.08 -22.53
C LYS A 184 2.21 -2.20 -22.27
N ALA A 185 3.38 -2.67 -22.73
CA ALA A 185 4.66 -2.00 -22.51
C ALA A 185 4.68 -0.52 -22.94
N MET A 186 4.04 -0.16 -24.06
CA MET A 186 3.95 1.24 -24.49
C MET A 186 3.13 2.11 -23.52
N ALA A 187 2.00 1.61 -23.03
CA ALA A 187 1.17 2.31 -22.04
C ALA A 187 1.92 2.44 -20.70
N ARG A 188 2.62 1.37 -20.29
CA ARG A 188 3.47 1.37 -19.11
C ARG A 188 4.56 2.43 -19.21
N ASN A 189 5.35 2.38 -20.27
CA ASN A 189 6.47 3.29 -20.44
C ASN A 189 5.99 4.75 -20.49
N ALA A 190 4.85 5.03 -21.14
CA ALA A 190 4.25 6.36 -21.11
C ALA A 190 3.86 6.81 -19.68
N LEU A 191 3.30 5.91 -18.86
CA LEU A 191 2.99 6.17 -17.45
C LEU A 191 4.26 6.40 -16.62
N ILE A 192 5.27 5.53 -16.74
CA ILE A 192 6.51 5.66 -15.97
C ILE A 192 7.29 6.90 -16.39
N TRP A 193 7.33 7.24 -17.69
CA TRP A 193 7.90 8.48 -18.16
C TRP A 193 7.22 9.69 -17.50
N PHE A 194 5.89 9.73 -17.51
CA PHE A 194 5.12 10.81 -16.90
C PHE A 194 5.42 10.93 -15.41
N LEU A 195 5.45 9.79 -14.70
CA LEU A 195 5.78 9.73 -13.29
C LEU A 195 7.19 10.27 -13.00
N ARG A 196 8.21 9.85 -13.76
CA ARG A 196 9.59 10.34 -13.60
C ARG A 196 9.73 11.83 -13.91
N ARG A 197 8.98 12.33 -14.89
CA ARG A 197 8.99 13.75 -15.27
C ARG A 197 8.45 14.66 -14.16
N TYR A 198 7.35 14.26 -13.52
CA TYR A 198 6.64 15.11 -12.57
C TYR A 198 6.94 14.80 -11.10
N PHE A 199 7.42 13.60 -10.79
CA PHE A 199 7.71 13.12 -9.45
C PHE A 199 9.13 12.53 -9.36
N PRO A 200 10.17 13.25 -9.80
CA PRO A 200 11.52 12.72 -9.82
C PRO A 200 12.07 12.51 -8.40
N ASP A 201 13.14 11.73 -8.31
CA ASP A 201 13.98 11.65 -7.12
C ASP A 201 15.34 12.35 -7.34
N PRO A 202 15.42 13.68 -7.17
CA PRO A 202 16.65 14.43 -7.41
C PRO A 202 17.74 14.15 -6.35
N ASP A 203 17.37 13.56 -5.21
CA ASP A 203 18.29 13.27 -4.11
C ASP A 203 18.88 11.85 -4.19
N HIS A 204 18.46 11.03 -5.16
CA HIS A 204 18.86 9.62 -5.30
C HIS A 204 18.73 8.85 -3.97
N LEU A 205 17.55 8.96 -3.35
CA LEU A 205 17.21 8.33 -2.08
C LEU A 205 17.15 6.80 -2.18
N VAL A 206 16.57 6.29 -3.27
CA VAL A 206 16.28 4.87 -3.46
C VAL A 206 16.63 4.46 -4.88
N ALA A 207 17.43 3.41 -5.03
CA ALA A 207 17.82 2.85 -6.32
C ALA A 207 17.39 1.38 -6.42
N GLY A 208 16.97 0.94 -7.61
CA GLY A 208 16.64 -0.47 -7.86
C GLY A 208 17.90 -1.33 -7.86
N LYS A 209 17.86 -2.52 -7.26
CA LYS A 209 19.00 -3.46 -7.30
C LYS A 209 19.22 -4.06 -8.70
N ASN A 210 18.13 -4.28 -9.44
CA ASN A 210 18.12 -4.74 -10.83
C ASN A 210 16.98 -4.04 -11.59
N PRO A 211 17.14 -2.75 -11.94
CA PRO A 211 16.06 -1.98 -12.54
C PRO A 211 15.77 -2.45 -13.96
N VAL A 212 14.50 -2.37 -14.35
CA VAL A 212 14.05 -2.63 -15.71
C VAL A 212 14.65 -1.56 -16.64
N GLN A 213 15.15 -2.01 -17.78
CA GLN A 213 15.52 -1.10 -18.87
C GLN A 213 14.23 -0.61 -19.52
N LEU A 214 13.91 0.64 -19.24
CA LEU A 214 12.76 1.35 -19.80
C LEU A 214 13.37 2.37 -20.75
N ASP A 215 13.15 2.25 -22.05
CA ASP A 215 13.67 3.15 -23.09
C ASP A 215 13.01 4.55 -23.01
N LEU A 216 13.05 5.19 -21.84
CA LEU A 216 12.35 6.43 -21.52
C LEU A 216 13.08 7.67 -22.05
N ASP A 217 14.36 7.53 -22.39
CA ASP A 217 15.16 8.58 -23.03
C ASP A 217 14.84 8.71 -24.53
N ASP A 218 13.94 7.88 -25.07
CA ASP A 218 13.44 8.02 -26.43
C ASP A 218 12.79 9.40 -26.63
N PRO A 219 13.27 10.22 -27.59
CA PRO A 219 12.67 11.51 -27.92
C PRO A 219 11.16 11.42 -28.22
N TYR A 220 10.65 10.23 -28.59
CA TYR A 220 9.23 9.93 -28.72
C TYR A 220 8.41 10.49 -27.55
N TYR A 221 8.82 10.26 -26.29
CA TYR A 221 8.02 10.67 -25.13
C TYR A 221 8.02 12.19 -24.91
N GLU A 222 9.15 12.88 -25.13
CA GLU A 222 9.22 14.35 -25.04
C GLU A 222 8.37 15.03 -26.13
N HIS A 223 8.36 14.50 -27.36
CA HIS A 223 7.51 15.03 -28.43
C HIS A 223 6.02 14.70 -28.22
N PHE A 224 5.73 13.69 -27.42
CA PHE A 224 4.38 13.18 -27.18
C PHE A 224 3.65 13.94 -26.09
N PHE A 225 4.35 14.34 -25.02
CA PHE A 225 3.80 15.12 -23.92
C PHE A 225 3.97 16.63 -24.15
N THR A 226 3.19 17.16 -25.10
CA THR A 226 3.29 18.56 -25.56
C THR A 226 2.58 19.58 -24.65
N GLY A 227 1.94 19.14 -23.57
CA GLY A 227 1.26 20.01 -22.62
C GLY A 227 2.24 20.92 -21.88
N LYS A 228 1.80 22.12 -21.54
CA LYS A 228 2.58 23.11 -20.79
C LYS A 228 2.44 22.95 -19.28
N THR A 229 1.35 22.32 -18.84
CA THR A 229 1.07 22.09 -17.41
C THR A 229 0.96 20.60 -17.10
N TYR A 230 1.06 20.27 -15.81
CA TYR A 230 0.82 18.91 -15.31
C TYR A 230 -0.56 18.40 -15.76
N GLU A 231 -1.61 19.22 -15.63
CA GLU A 231 -2.98 18.84 -15.96
C GLU A 231 -3.17 18.59 -17.46
N GLU A 232 -2.50 19.37 -18.31
CA GLU A 232 -2.53 19.16 -19.76
C GLU A 232 -1.86 17.84 -20.15
N ASN A 233 -0.65 17.58 -19.65
CA ASN A 233 0.04 16.33 -19.92
C ASN A 233 -0.64 15.12 -19.25
N TYR A 234 -1.30 15.32 -18.11
CA TYR A 234 -2.09 14.28 -17.47
C TYR A 234 -3.32 13.89 -18.32
N ARG A 235 -3.98 14.85 -18.97
CA ARG A 235 -5.05 14.54 -19.94
C ARG A 235 -4.52 13.78 -21.15
N ILE A 236 -3.35 14.17 -21.67
CA ILE A 236 -2.67 13.46 -22.76
C ILE A 236 -2.38 12.01 -22.32
N LEU A 237 -1.80 11.81 -21.14
CA LEU A 237 -1.52 10.48 -20.60
C LEU A 237 -2.77 9.59 -20.58
N ILE A 238 -3.90 10.10 -20.06
CA ILE A 238 -5.17 9.34 -20.00
C ILE A 238 -5.64 8.94 -21.39
N GLN A 239 -5.65 9.86 -22.35
CA GLN A 239 -6.10 9.58 -23.72
C GLN A 239 -5.26 8.47 -24.35
N ARG A 240 -3.96 8.51 -24.13
CA ARG A 240 -2.99 7.61 -24.73
C ARG A 240 -3.02 6.22 -24.14
N ILE A 241 -3.10 6.10 -22.82
CA ILE A 241 -3.29 4.83 -22.16
C ILE A 241 -4.58 4.15 -22.67
N ARG A 242 -5.64 4.93 -22.92
CA ARG A 242 -6.89 4.41 -23.51
C ARG A 242 -6.76 3.96 -24.96
N GLU A 243 -5.89 4.57 -25.77
CA GLU A 243 -5.59 4.09 -27.13
C GLU A 243 -5.03 2.66 -27.11
N PHE A 244 -4.35 2.28 -26.02
CA PHE A 244 -3.88 0.92 -25.79
C PHE A 244 -4.94 0.00 -25.16
N ASN A 245 -6.20 0.42 -25.02
CA ASN A 245 -7.23 -0.27 -24.23
C ASN A 245 -6.83 -0.53 -22.77
N GLU A 246 -5.95 0.31 -22.23
CA GLU A 246 -5.53 0.27 -20.84
C GLU A 246 -6.18 1.40 -20.04
N ASN A 247 -6.04 1.35 -18.71
CA ASN A 247 -6.37 2.46 -17.82
C ASN A 247 -5.19 2.74 -16.87
N ILE A 248 -5.09 3.95 -16.33
CA ILE A 248 -4.14 4.21 -15.24
C ILE A 248 -4.60 3.38 -14.04
N PRO A 249 -3.73 2.56 -13.42
CA PRO A 249 -4.09 1.81 -12.23
C PRO A 249 -4.68 2.73 -11.14
N PRO A 250 -5.84 2.40 -10.56
CA PRO A 250 -6.56 3.30 -9.64
C PRO A 250 -5.71 3.79 -8.45
N LEU A 251 -4.84 2.93 -7.91
CA LEU A 251 -3.93 3.30 -6.83
C LEU A 251 -2.89 4.33 -7.26
N ILE A 252 -2.22 4.12 -8.41
CA ILE A 252 -1.26 5.08 -8.97
C ILE A 252 -1.95 6.43 -9.19
N ASN A 253 -3.15 6.40 -9.78
CA ASN A 253 -3.96 7.60 -9.97
C ASN A 253 -4.29 8.29 -8.63
N ALA A 254 -4.64 7.55 -7.59
CA ALA A 254 -4.91 8.11 -6.28
C ALA A 254 -3.69 8.80 -5.67
N TYR A 255 -2.50 8.19 -5.78
CA TYR A 255 -1.24 8.74 -5.28
C TYR A 255 -0.83 10.03 -6.01
N MET A 256 -0.90 10.04 -7.35
CA MET A 256 -0.60 11.24 -8.17
C MET A 256 -1.46 12.46 -7.80
N ASN A 257 -2.68 12.23 -7.32
CA ASN A 257 -3.62 13.28 -6.94
C ASN A 257 -3.66 13.55 -5.42
N LEU A 258 -2.73 12.97 -4.65
CA LEU A 258 -2.71 13.10 -3.19
C LEU A 258 -1.81 14.25 -2.72
N SER A 259 -0.66 14.43 -3.38
CA SER A 259 0.37 15.38 -2.99
C SER A 259 1.19 15.79 -4.21
N PRO A 260 1.65 17.06 -4.30
CA PRO A 260 2.52 17.52 -5.37
C PRO A 260 3.98 17.07 -5.19
N THR A 261 4.36 16.54 -4.02
CA THR A 261 5.75 16.16 -3.69
C THR A 261 5.93 14.65 -3.55
N MET A 262 5.05 13.87 -4.19
CA MET A 262 5.32 12.45 -4.40
C MET A 262 6.67 12.30 -5.11
N ARG A 263 7.41 11.25 -4.77
CA ARG A 263 8.60 10.82 -5.50
C ARG A 263 8.41 9.42 -6.02
N VAL A 264 8.96 9.18 -7.20
CA VAL A 264 8.97 7.89 -7.89
C VAL A 264 10.43 7.49 -8.07
N PHE A 265 10.72 6.23 -7.77
CA PHE A 265 12.05 5.64 -7.87
C PHE A 265 12.11 4.67 -9.05
N ASP A 266 13.13 3.82 -9.07
CA ASP A 266 13.26 2.80 -10.09
C ASP A 266 12.12 1.78 -10.10
N THR A 267 11.92 1.19 -11.27
CA THR A 267 11.07 0.03 -11.49
C THR A 267 11.93 -1.21 -11.53
N VAL A 268 11.58 -2.24 -10.77
CA VAL A 268 12.27 -3.54 -10.72
C VAL A 268 11.32 -4.66 -11.14
N ILE A 269 11.86 -5.83 -11.49
CA ILE A 269 11.06 -7.05 -11.70
C ILE A 269 10.97 -7.82 -10.38
N ASN A 270 9.76 -8.24 -10.02
CA ASN A 270 9.51 -9.13 -8.91
C ASN A 270 9.22 -10.56 -9.41
N THR A 271 10.27 -11.38 -9.48
CA THR A 271 10.18 -12.77 -9.94
C THR A 271 9.34 -13.65 -9.03
N ASP A 272 9.34 -13.36 -7.74
CA ASP A 272 8.68 -14.17 -6.71
C ASP A 272 7.17 -13.89 -6.63
N PHE A 273 6.69 -12.96 -7.46
CA PHE A 273 5.31 -12.50 -7.49
C PHE A 273 4.77 -12.42 -8.93
N GLY A 274 4.95 -13.50 -9.70
CA GLY A 274 4.43 -13.59 -11.06
C GLY A 274 5.20 -12.76 -12.10
N GLY A 275 6.43 -12.31 -11.78
CA GLY A 275 7.25 -11.53 -12.71
C GLY A 275 6.71 -10.13 -12.98
N VAL A 276 5.92 -9.58 -12.06
CA VAL A 276 5.36 -8.22 -12.17
C VAL A 276 6.46 -7.17 -12.04
N GLU A 277 6.17 -5.96 -12.49
CA GLU A 277 7.06 -4.82 -12.32
C GLU A 277 6.62 -3.99 -11.13
N GLU A 278 7.56 -3.60 -10.28
CA GLU A 278 7.29 -2.84 -9.07
C GLU A 278 8.08 -1.55 -9.08
N THR A 279 7.37 -0.43 -9.01
CA THR A 279 7.97 0.90 -8.98
C THR A 279 7.92 1.46 -7.55
N GLY A 280 9.05 1.87 -7.02
CA GLY A 280 9.12 2.50 -5.70
C GLY A 280 8.45 3.87 -5.70
N ILE A 281 7.70 4.18 -4.63
CA ILE A 281 7.06 5.49 -4.44
C ILE A 281 7.21 5.99 -3.00
N LEU A 282 7.36 7.30 -2.83
CA LEU A 282 7.37 7.98 -1.53
C LEU A 282 6.36 9.13 -1.53
N LEU A 283 5.57 9.24 -0.47
CA LEU A 283 4.63 10.33 -0.26
C LEU A 283 5.03 11.14 0.97
N THR A 284 5.09 12.45 0.82
CA THR A 284 5.34 13.38 1.91
C THR A 284 4.01 13.79 2.55
N ILE A 285 3.75 13.30 3.75
CA ILE A 285 2.49 13.49 4.47
C ILE A 285 2.19 14.98 4.75
N PRO A 286 3.18 15.80 5.19
CA PRO A 286 2.98 17.24 5.35
C PRO A 286 2.47 17.95 4.09
N ASP A 287 2.74 17.41 2.90
CA ASP A 287 2.42 18.03 1.61
C ASP A 287 1.14 17.46 0.99
N ILE A 288 0.43 16.55 1.67
CA ILE A 288 -0.88 16.08 1.21
C ILE A 288 -1.84 17.27 1.15
N TYR A 289 -2.58 17.37 0.04
CA TYR A 289 -3.51 18.48 -0.18
C TYR A 289 -4.53 18.64 0.96
N PRO A 290 -4.89 19.87 1.36
CA PRO A 290 -5.77 20.11 2.50
C PRO A 290 -7.12 19.37 2.43
N GLU A 291 -7.74 19.31 1.26
CA GLU A 291 -9.00 18.61 1.03
C GLU A 291 -8.87 17.09 1.22
N LYS A 292 -7.71 16.51 0.89
CA LYS A 292 -7.42 15.08 1.11
C LYS A 292 -7.19 14.81 2.60
N LYS A 293 -6.47 15.69 3.31
CA LYS A 293 -6.33 15.62 4.77
C LYS A 293 -7.69 15.72 5.46
N GLN A 294 -8.52 16.67 5.03
CA GLN A 294 -9.88 16.84 5.55
C GLN A 294 -10.73 15.59 5.32
N ARG A 295 -10.59 14.94 4.17
CA ARG A 295 -11.33 13.71 3.84
C ARG A 295 -10.88 12.52 4.68
N TYR A 296 -9.59 12.22 4.71
CA TYR A 296 -9.10 10.94 5.23
C TYR A 296 -8.59 11.01 6.68
N MET A 297 -8.09 12.16 7.14
CA MET A 297 -7.50 12.30 8.49
C MET A 297 -8.46 12.90 9.52
N ARG A 298 -9.50 13.62 9.10
CA ARG A 298 -10.54 14.09 10.03
C ARG A 298 -11.62 13.02 10.18
N TRP A 299 -11.84 12.62 11.41
CA TRP A 299 -12.93 11.72 11.79
C TRP A 299 -13.51 12.21 13.13
N GLN A 300 -14.83 12.24 13.25
CA GLN A 300 -15.49 12.78 14.45
C GLN A 300 -15.14 11.99 15.71
N GLY A 301 -14.99 10.66 15.59
CA GLY A 301 -14.62 9.79 16.72
C GLY A 301 -13.25 10.09 17.32
N TRP A 302 -12.38 10.86 16.66
CA TRP A 302 -11.14 11.34 17.28
C TRP A 302 -11.37 12.30 18.44
N ARG A 303 -12.49 13.03 18.46
CA ARG A 303 -12.74 14.08 19.48
C ARG A 303 -12.84 13.51 20.89
N GLU A 304 -13.27 12.27 21.03
CA GLU A 304 -13.55 11.65 22.32
C GLU A 304 -12.28 11.17 23.03
N ASN A 305 -11.33 10.58 22.29
CA ASN A 305 -10.23 9.83 22.90
C ASN A 305 -8.92 9.82 22.10
N LEU A 306 -8.69 10.76 21.18
CA LEU A 306 -7.48 10.74 20.32
C LEU A 306 -6.17 10.68 21.11
N LYS A 307 -6.03 11.43 22.22
CA LYS A 307 -4.80 11.38 23.05
C LYS A 307 -4.55 9.98 23.58
N GLN A 308 -5.58 9.33 24.13
CA GLN A 308 -5.50 7.97 24.64
C GLN A 308 -5.23 6.96 23.53
N ARG A 309 -5.90 7.09 22.37
CA ARG A 309 -5.67 6.20 21.22
C ARG A 309 -4.25 6.31 20.66
N ARG A 310 -3.69 7.52 20.59
CA ARG A 310 -2.28 7.74 20.21
C ARG A 310 -1.33 7.07 21.18
N GLU A 311 -1.57 7.22 22.47
CA GLU A 311 -0.73 6.62 23.49
C GLU A 311 -0.81 5.10 23.47
N HIS A 312 -2.01 4.54 23.34
CA HIS A 312 -2.21 3.10 23.20
C HIS A 312 -1.51 2.55 21.94
N PHE A 313 -1.66 3.21 20.79
CA PHE A 313 -0.97 2.82 19.56
C PHE A 313 0.56 2.87 19.73
N ARG A 314 1.08 3.93 20.36
CA ARG A 314 2.52 4.09 20.65
C ARG A 314 3.04 2.97 21.55
N LEU A 315 2.31 2.61 22.61
CA LEU A 315 2.69 1.53 23.52
C LEU A 315 2.67 0.17 22.83
N ARG A 316 1.62 -0.14 22.06
CA ARG A 316 1.56 -1.39 21.28
C ARG A 316 2.68 -1.49 20.25
N LEU A 317 2.98 -0.39 19.55
CA LEU A 317 4.11 -0.35 18.61
C LEU A 317 5.45 -0.56 19.32
N GLN A 318 5.65 0.08 20.47
CA GLN A 318 6.87 -0.10 21.26
C GLN A 318 7.01 -1.54 21.76
N GLU A 319 5.91 -2.16 22.21
CA GLU A 319 5.89 -3.55 22.65
C GLU A 319 6.23 -4.50 21.49
N HIS A 320 5.56 -4.34 20.34
CA HIS A 320 5.78 -5.13 19.13
C HIS A 320 7.23 -5.06 18.65
N LEU A 321 7.78 -3.85 18.52
CA LEU A 321 9.18 -3.65 18.15
C LEU A 321 10.15 -4.07 19.26
N SER A 322 9.72 -4.23 20.52
CA SER A 322 10.59 -4.73 21.60
C SER A 322 10.64 -6.25 21.71
N ARG A 323 9.78 -6.99 20.98
CA ARG A 323 9.83 -8.46 20.89
C ARG A 323 11.14 -8.97 20.27
N ILE A 324 11.97 -8.05 19.78
CA ILE A 324 13.42 -8.16 19.58
C ILE A 324 14.08 -8.95 20.74
N GLY A 325 14.28 -10.26 20.55
CA GLY A 325 15.16 -11.07 21.40
C GLY A 325 14.50 -12.17 22.24
N LYS A 326 13.17 -12.33 22.24
CA LYS A 326 12.57 -13.59 22.74
C LYS A 326 12.59 -14.62 21.61
N ARG A 327 13.67 -15.40 21.53
CA ARG A 327 13.66 -16.67 20.80
C ARG A 327 12.41 -17.42 21.23
N TRP A 328 11.58 -17.79 20.27
CA TRP A 328 10.60 -18.84 20.46
C TRP A 328 11.39 -20.13 20.68
N GLU A 329 11.63 -20.48 21.94
CA GLU A 329 11.82 -21.88 22.30
C GLU A 329 10.46 -22.54 22.13
N VAL A 330 10.27 -23.23 21.01
CA VAL A 330 9.27 -24.28 20.84
C VAL A 330 10.02 -25.58 20.64
#